data_AF-X1CBN7-F1
#
_entry.id   AF-X1CBN7-F1
#
_cell.length_a   1.000
_cell.length_b   1.000
_cell.length_c   1.000
_cell.angle_alpha   90.00
_cell.angle_beta   90.00
_cell.angle_gamma   90.00
#
_symmetry.space_group_name_H-M   'P 1'
#
loop_
_entity.id
_entity.type
_entity.pdbx_description
1 polymer ?
#
loop_
_entity_poly.entity_id
_entity_poly.type
_entity_poly.pdbx_seq_one_letter_code
_entity_poly.pdbx_strand_id
1 'polypeptide(L)'
;ELNPDIMLLLIKAGRLDEALPLISKALENYKTFFGVDHPLTAEIIALRAMTHAAKGDKQNALDDFSKAMPILLKERTEIENNYPKKMRFRFFVEEYLKLLSDIYKANKEEQFKVDASAESFKLVQILIESSANKALGATSARAASVHPGLADLVRKEQDSLKQISALRATAQNALSVSPEQQNPDALKELIDKIRTLRKARSVLMDEIKSRFPKYSDFTNPQPISFAKIQQHLHSSEAMLAVFPTSEHTYVWAIPSSGPISFNVLNLGKNDVQKIVLDLRKGLRSETEDIWRYS
;
A
#
# COMPACT_ATOMS: atom_id res chain seq x y z
N GLU A 1 -16.59 -13.41 14.94
CA GLU A 1 -16.95 -13.69 13.51
C GLU A 1 -16.45 -12.62 12.53
N LEU A 2 -16.40 -11.33 12.89
CA LEU A 2 -16.08 -10.23 11.96
C LEU A 2 -14.58 -9.87 11.92
N ASN A 3 -13.71 -10.88 12.02
CA ASN A 3 -12.27 -10.69 12.01
C ASN A 3 -11.75 -10.67 10.55
N PRO A 4 -11.07 -9.58 10.09
CA PRO A 4 -10.45 -9.49 8.76
C PRO A 4 -9.51 -10.66 8.42
N ASP A 5 -8.81 -11.23 9.41
CA ASP A 5 -7.90 -12.35 9.20
C ASP A 5 -8.64 -13.62 8.77
N ILE A 6 -9.80 -13.89 9.37
CA ILE A 6 -10.64 -15.05 9.00
C ILE A 6 -11.17 -14.88 7.57
N MET A 7 -11.62 -13.67 7.23
CA MET A 7 -12.08 -13.34 5.87
C MET A 7 -10.97 -13.54 4.84
N LEU A 8 -9.76 -13.05 5.13
CA LEU A 8 -8.61 -13.22 4.26
C LEU A 8 -8.26 -14.70 4.07
N LEU A 9 -8.29 -15.50 5.15
CA LEU A 9 -8.04 -16.94 5.09
C LEU A 9 -9.07 -17.66 4.22
N LEU A 10 -10.36 -17.34 4.34
CA LEU A 10 -11.41 -17.90 3.48
C LEU A 10 -11.19 -17.55 2.01
N ILE A 11 -10.82 -16.30 1.71
CA ILE A 11 -10.50 -15.87 0.34
C ILE A 11 -9.31 -16.67 -0.21
N LYS A 12 -8.21 -16.75 0.56
CA LYS A 12 -7.00 -17.48 0.13
C LYS A 12 -7.23 -18.99 0.00
N ALA A 13 -8.18 -19.55 0.74
CA ALA A 13 -8.61 -20.94 0.61
C ALA A 13 -9.60 -21.18 -0.56
N GLY A 14 -9.98 -20.14 -1.31
CA GLY A 14 -10.95 -20.24 -2.41
C GLY A 14 -12.40 -20.42 -1.94
N ARG A 15 -12.68 -20.28 -0.63
CA ARG A 15 -14.01 -20.42 -0.03
C ARG A 15 -14.80 -19.10 -0.15
N LEU A 16 -14.95 -18.63 -1.39
CA LEU A 16 -15.46 -17.29 -1.70
C LEU A 16 -16.94 -17.11 -1.33
N ASP A 17 -17.73 -18.19 -1.41
CA ASP A 17 -19.15 -18.19 -1.05
C ASP A 17 -19.38 -18.11 0.46
N GLU A 18 -18.40 -18.51 1.26
CA GLU A 18 -18.41 -18.33 2.72
C GLU A 18 -17.83 -16.97 3.13
N ALA A 19 -16.83 -16.48 2.39
CA ALA A 19 -16.21 -15.19 2.66
C ALA A 19 -17.19 -14.02 2.43
N LEU A 20 -17.92 -14.01 1.31
CA LEU A 20 -18.70 -12.85 0.89
C LEU A 20 -19.84 -12.46 1.86
N PRO A 21 -20.63 -13.40 2.43
CA PRO A 21 -21.63 -13.07 3.45
C PRO A 21 -21.00 -12.49 4.73
N LEU A 22 -19.89 -13.07 5.19
CA LEU A 22 -19.17 -12.58 6.37
C LEU A 22 -18.61 -11.17 6.15
N ILE A 23 -18.03 -10.92 4.99
CA ILE A 23 -17.52 -9.60 4.58
C ILE A 23 -18.66 -8.59 4.48
N SER A 24 -19.81 -8.98 3.94
CA SER A 24 -20.97 -8.09 3.80
C SER A 24 -21.52 -7.66 5.16
N LYS A 25 -21.71 -8.63 6.07
CA LYS A 25 -22.12 -8.37 7.47
C LYS A 25 -21.09 -7.48 8.19
N ALA A 26 -19.80 -7.74 8.00
CA ALA A 26 -18.75 -6.91 8.58
C ALA A 26 -18.78 -5.49 8.01
N LEU A 27 -18.98 -5.34 6.70
CA LEU A 27 -18.99 -4.05 6.06
C LEU A 27 -20.14 -3.17 6.55
N GLU A 28 -21.33 -3.73 6.76
CA GLU A 28 -22.47 -3.02 7.34
C GLU A 28 -22.17 -2.51 8.75
N ASN A 29 -21.60 -3.36 9.60
CA ASN A 29 -21.22 -2.98 10.96
C ASN A 29 -20.14 -1.91 10.94
N TYR A 30 -19.09 -2.09 10.14
CA TYR A 30 -17.99 -1.13 10.09
C TYR A 30 -18.43 0.21 9.51
N LYS A 31 -19.33 0.23 8.51
CA LYS A 31 -19.94 1.46 8.01
C LYS A 31 -20.78 2.15 9.06
N THR A 32 -21.60 1.41 9.80
CA THR A 32 -22.46 1.96 10.86
C THR A 32 -21.65 2.60 11.97
N PHE A 33 -20.62 1.91 12.46
CA PHE A 33 -19.82 2.38 13.59
C PHE A 33 -18.78 3.41 13.18
N PHE A 34 -18.01 3.17 12.10
CA PHE A 34 -16.86 3.99 11.76
C PHE A 34 -17.08 4.97 10.60
N GLY A 35 -18.07 4.71 9.75
CA GLY A 35 -18.28 5.45 8.49
C GLY A 35 -17.46 4.90 7.32
N VAL A 36 -17.76 5.40 6.12
CA VAL A 36 -17.18 4.90 4.85
C VAL A 36 -15.71 5.29 4.65
N ASP A 37 -15.28 6.44 5.16
CA ASP A 37 -13.90 6.94 5.01
C ASP A 37 -12.95 6.43 6.09
N HIS A 38 -13.40 5.47 6.91
CA HIS A 38 -12.59 4.94 7.99
C HIS A 38 -11.66 3.81 7.49
N PRO A 39 -10.38 3.77 7.92
CA PRO A 39 -9.40 2.78 7.46
C PRO A 39 -9.80 1.34 7.76
N LEU A 40 -10.45 1.10 8.91
CA LEU A 40 -11.01 -0.20 9.23
C LEU A 40 -12.13 -0.61 8.26
N THR A 41 -12.97 0.34 7.83
CA THR A 41 -13.99 0.09 6.81
C THR A 41 -13.34 -0.16 5.44
N ALA A 42 -12.32 0.61 5.08
CA ALA A 42 -11.56 0.44 3.84
C ALA A 42 -10.88 -0.93 3.76
N GLU A 43 -10.40 -1.48 4.87
CA GLU A 43 -9.85 -2.84 4.93
C GLU A 43 -10.90 -3.91 4.58
N ILE A 44 -12.13 -3.77 5.08
CA ILE A 44 -13.23 -4.68 4.72
C ILE A 44 -13.65 -4.51 3.25
N ILE A 45 -13.65 -3.26 2.73
CA ILE A 45 -13.91 -3.00 1.31
C ILE A 45 -12.83 -3.66 0.43
N ALA A 46 -11.55 -3.59 0.81
CA ALA A 46 -10.47 -4.26 0.08
C ALA A 46 -10.60 -5.79 0.09
N LEU A 47 -11.05 -6.39 1.21
CA LEU A 47 -11.35 -7.82 1.27
C LEU A 47 -12.51 -8.21 0.35
N ARG A 48 -13.54 -7.36 0.27
CA ARG A 48 -14.64 -7.54 -0.68
C ARG A 48 -14.15 -7.45 -2.12
N ALA A 49 -13.28 -6.49 -2.42
CA ALA A 49 -12.64 -6.33 -3.72
C ALA A 49 -11.88 -7.60 -4.15
N MET A 50 -11.06 -8.16 -3.24
CA MET A 50 -10.36 -9.43 -3.47
C MET A 50 -11.33 -10.58 -3.75
N THR A 51 -12.45 -10.63 -3.02
CA THR A 51 -13.47 -11.68 -3.21
C THR A 51 -14.15 -11.56 -4.57
N HIS A 52 -14.52 -10.34 -4.99
CA HIS A 52 -15.05 -10.08 -6.33
C HIS A 52 -14.03 -10.44 -7.42
N ALA A 53 -12.77 -10.04 -7.25
CA ALA A 53 -11.71 -10.36 -8.21
C ALA A 53 -11.53 -11.88 -8.37
N ALA A 54 -11.51 -12.62 -7.26
CA ALA A 54 -11.40 -14.08 -7.25
C ALA A 54 -12.62 -14.77 -7.89
N LYS A 55 -13.82 -14.16 -7.82
CA LYS A 55 -15.02 -14.62 -8.54
C LYS A 55 -15.07 -14.21 -10.01
N GLY A 56 -14.09 -13.45 -10.50
CA GLY A 56 -14.05 -12.92 -11.88
C GLY A 56 -14.88 -11.65 -12.10
N ASP A 57 -15.48 -11.10 -11.05
CA ASP A 57 -16.26 -9.87 -11.08
C ASP A 57 -15.34 -8.65 -11.02
N LYS A 58 -14.69 -8.37 -12.15
CA LYS A 58 -13.65 -7.33 -12.26
C LYS A 58 -14.19 -5.92 -11.98
N GLN A 59 -15.46 -5.64 -12.30
CA GLN A 59 -16.03 -4.30 -12.13
C GLN A 59 -16.20 -3.97 -10.64
N ASN A 60 -16.89 -4.83 -9.89
CA ASN A 60 -17.07 -4.60 -8.46
C ASN A 60 -15.74 -4.64 -7.70
N ALA A 61 -14.80 -5.49 -8.15
CA ALA A 61 -13.45 -5.51 -7.59
C ALA A 61 -12.72 -4.17 -7.80
N LEU A 62 -12.77 -3.61 -9.01
CA LEU A 62 -12.14 -2.32 -9.32
C LEU A 62 -12.79 -1.17 -8.54
N ASP A 63 -14.12 -1.15 -8.47
CA ASP A 63 -14.87 -0.13 -7.73
C ASP A 63 -14.54 -0.15 -6.23
N ASP A 64 -14.37 -1.34 -5.65
CA ASP A 64 -14.02 -1.47 -4.24
C ASP A 64 -12.55 -1.12 -3.98
N PHE A 65 -11.61 -1.59 -4.82
CA PHE A 65 -10.20 -1.23 -4.67
C PHE A 65 -9.97 0.28 -4.86
N SER A 66 -10.61 0.90 -5.85
CA SER A 66 -10.49 2.35 -6.11
C SER A 66 -11.01 3.20 -4.95
N LYS A 67 -11.99 2.71 -4.18
CA LYS A 67 -12.48 3.36 -2.95
C LYS A 67 -11.57 3.09 -1.75
N ALA A 68 -11.14 1.85 -1.56
CA ALA A 68 -10.39 1.44 -0.37
C ALA A 68 -8.93 1.95 -0.40
N MET A 69 -8.28 1.87 -1.55
CA MET A 69 -6.84 2.07 -1.65
C MET A 69 -6.39 3.48 -1.24
N PRO A 70 -7.04 4.59 -1.68
CA PRO A 70 -6.66 5.93 -1.23
C PRO A 70 -6.71 6.11 0.30
N ILE A 71 -7.70 5.49 0.96
CA ILE A 71 -7.86 5.56 2.43
C ILE A 71 -6.73 4.78 3.12
N LEU A 72 -6.45 3.56 2.64
CA LEU A 72 -5.40 2.72 3.20
C LEU A 72 -4.00 3.33 3.00
N LEU A 73 -3.76 3.96 1.85
CA LEU A 73 -2.51 4.65 1.54
C LEU A 73 -2.25 5.84 2.47
N LYS A 74 -3.29 6.59 2.83
CA LYS A 74 -3.17 7.71 3.78
C LYS A 74 -2.74 7.26 5.19
N GLU A 75 -3.00 6.00 5.54
CA GLU A 75 -2.72 5.43 6.86
C GLU A 75 -1.51 4.48 6.84
N ARG A 76 -0.74 4.49 5.74
CA ARG A 76 0.39 3.61 5.52
C ARG A 76 1.37 3.56 6.70
N THR A 77 1.72 4.71 7.28
CA THR A 77 2.64 4.77 8.43
C THR A 77 2.16 3.93 9.61
N GLU A 78 0.86 3.93 9.90
CA GLU A 78 0.30 3.08 10.96
C GLU A 78 0.34 1.60 10.55
N ILE A 79 -0.07 1.32 9.31
CA ILE A 79 -0.09 -0.04 8.75
C ILE A 79 1.31 -0.66 8.81
N GLU A 80 2.36 0.08 8.45
CA GLU A 80 3.74 -0.41 8.43
C GLU A 80 4.31 -0.74 9.80
N ASN A 81 3.82 -0.09 10.85
CA ASN A 81 4.23 -0.32 12.25
C ASN A 81 3.54 -1.54 12.87
N ASN A 82 2.55 -2.13 12.21
CA ASN A 82 1.83 -3.32 12.66
C ASN A 82 2.02 -4.46 11.65
N TYR A 83 2.79 -5.49 12.03
CA TYR A 83 3.18 -6.56 11.09
C TYR A 83 1.99 -7.28 10.43
N PRO A 84 0.95 -7.76 11.16
CA PRO A 84 -0.24 -8.32 10.53
C PRO A 84 -0.93 -7.38 9.53
N LYS A 85 -1.17 -6.13 9.91
CA LYS A 85 -1.79 -5.13 9.01
C LYS A 85 -0.93 -4.88 7.77
N LYS A 86 0.39 -4.77 7.95
CA LYS A 86 1.35 -4.61 6.85
C LYS A 86 1.26 -5.77 5.85
N MET A 87 1.18 -7.00 6.34
CA MET A 87 1.05 -8.17 5.48
C MET A 87 -0.28 -8.17 4.71
N ARG A 88 -1.40 -7.87 5.37
CA ARG A 88 -2.71 -7.74 4.70
C ARG A 88 -2.73 -6.63 3.66
N PHE A 89 -2.20 -5.46 4.01
CA PHE A 89 -2.08 -4.34 3.07
C PHE A 89 -1.27 -4.72 1.83
N ARG A 90 -0.15 -5.44 2.01
CA ARG A 90 0.63 -5.96 0.89
C ARG A 90 -0.20 -6.88 -0.01
N PHE A 91 -1.01 -7.78 0.56
CA PHE A 91 -1.91 -8.61 -0.23
C PHE A 91 -2.94 -7.77 -1.00
N PHE A 92 -3.53 -6.73 -0.39
CA PHE A 92 -4.47 -5.85 -1.09
C PHE A 92 -3.83 -5.19 -2.31
N VAL A 93 -2.59 -4.69 -2.16
CA VAL A 93 -1.89 -4.05 -3.27
C VAL A 93 -1.51 -5.07 -4.36
N GLU A 94 -1.02 -6.25 -3.99
CA GLU A 94 -0.64 -7.30 -4.96
C GLU A 94 -1.86 -7.81 -5.75
N GLU A 95 -3.01 -8.02 -5.10
CA GLU A 95 -4.24 -8.42 -5.79
C GLU A 95 -4.81 -7.30 -6.66
N TYR A 96 -4.73 -6.04 -6.23
CA TYR A 96 -5.16 -4.92 -7.06
C TYR A 96 -4.27 -4.76 -8.30
N LEU A 97 -2.95 -4.90 -8.14
CA LEU A 97 -2.00 -4.92 -9.26
C LEU A 97 -2.31 -6.05 -10.25
N LYS A 98 -2.67 -7.24 -9.75
CA LYS A 98 -3.09 -8.36 -10.60
C LYS A 98 -4.36 -8.03 -11.39
N LEU A 99 -5.39 -7.47 -10.73
CA LEU A 99 -6.62 -7.03 -11.38
C LEU A 99 -6.35 -6.02 -12.50
N LEU A 100 -5.52 -5.00 -12.24
CA LEU A 100 -5.13 -4.00 -13.23
C LEU A 100 -4.36 -4.65 -14.41
N SER A 101 -3.46 -5.59 -14.11
CA SER A 101 -2.73 -6.34 -15.14
C SER A 101 -3.66 -7.14 -16.04
N ASP A 102 -4.68 -7.78 -15.45
CA ASP A 102 -5.66 -8.58 -16.18
C ASP A 102 -6.60 -7.72 -17.02
N ILE A 103 -6.85 -6.47 -16.63
CA ILE A 103 -7.58 -5.48 -17.43
C ILE A 103 -6.72 -5.00 -18.60
N TYR A 104 -5.45 -4.66 -18.32
CA TYR A 104 -4.46 -4.21 -19.31
C TYR A 104 -4.25 -5.27 -20.40
N LYS A 105 -3.88 -6.50 -20.02
CA LYS A 105 -3.63 -7.61 -20.96
C LYS A 105 -4.84 -7.96 -21.82
N ALA A 106 -6.05 -7.70 -21.33
CA ALA A 106 -7.29 -7.94 -22.06
C ALA A 106 -7.70 -6.76 -22.98
N ASN A 107 -6.94 -5.66 -23.01
CA ASN A 107 -7.28 -4.42 -23.70
C ASN A 107 -8.65 -3.86 -23.28
N LYS A 108 -8.98 -3.92 -21.98
CA LYS A 108 -10.28 -3.48 -21.44
C LYS A 108 -10.23 -2.19 -20.62
N GLU A 109 -9.13 -1.45 -20.67
CA GLU A 109 -8.95 -0.21 -19.91
C GLU A 109 -10.07 0.82 -20.16
N GLU A 110 -10.50 0.98 -21.41
CA GLU A 110 -11.62 1.88 -21.77
C GLU A 110 -12.94 1.42 -21.15
N GLN A 111 -13.24 0.11 -21.20
CA GLN A 111 -14.44 -0.48 -20.61
C GLN A 111 -14.50 -0.22 -19.10
N PHE A 112 -13.37 -0.37 -18.42
CA PHE A 112 -13.26 -0.21 -16.97
C PHE A 112 -12.93 1.23 -16.54
N LYS A 113 -12.73 2.15 -17.49
CA LYS A 113 -12.36 3.56 -17.27
C LYS A 113 -11.16 3.74 -16.33
N VAL A 114 -10.13 2.92 -16.55
CA VAL A 114 -8.92 2.91 -15.72
C VAL A 114 -7.68 2.91 -16.60
N ASP A 115 -6.69 3.73 -16.25
CA ASP A 115 -5.33 3.62 -16.78
C ASP A 115 -4.57 2.63 -15.88
N ALA A 116 -4.54 1.37 -16.30
CA ALA A 116 -3.94 0.30 -15.51
C ALA A 116 -2.43 0.47 -15.37
N SER A 117 -1.76 1.03 -16.39
CA SER A 117 -0.33 1.32 -16.36
C SER A 117 0.00 2.38 -15.30
N ALA A 118 -0.68 3.54 -15.33
CA ALA A 118 -0.43 4.63 -14.40
C ALA A 118 -0.84 4.27 -12.96
N GLU A 119 -1.96 3.57 -12.79
CA GLU A 119 -2.41 3.15 -11.47
C GLU A 119 -1.48 2.08 -10.87
N SER A 120 -1.07 1.08 -11.67
CA SER A 120 -0.08 0.10 -11.23
C SER A 120 1.25 0.75 -10.87
N PHE A 121 1.69 1.76 -11.62
CA PHE A 121 2.93 2.48 -11.36
C PHE A 121 2.90 3.24 -10.03
N LYS A 122 1.76 3.79 -9.61
CA LYS A 122 1.63 4.37 -8.27
C LYS A 122 1.76 3.30 -7.18
N LEU A 123 1.04 2.18 -7.34
CA LEU A 123 1.00 1.10 -6.35
C LEU A 123 2.36 0.44 -6.10
N VAL A 124 3.14 0.20 -7.16
CA VAL A 124 4.48 -0.41 -7.01
C VAL A 124 5.45 0.52 -6.29
N GLN A 125 5.41 1.84 -6.55
CA GLN A 125 6.22 2.83 -5.82
C GLN A 125 6.03 2.72 -4.31
N ILE A 126 4.76 2.57 -3.88
CA ILE A 126 4.39 2.40 -2.48
C ILE A 126 4.97 1.11 -1.85
N LEU A 127 5.07 0.02 -2.62
CA LEU A 127 5.62 -1.25 -2.13
C LEU A 127 7.15 -1.23 -1.95
N ILE A 128 7.87 -0.59 -2.88
CA ILE A 128 9.34 -0.52 -2.92
C ILE A 128 9.89 0.25 -1.71
N GLU A 129 9.16 1.28 -1.31
CA GLU A 129 9.54 2.20 -0.25
C GLU A 129 9.77 1.54 1.13
N SER A 130 9.39 0.27 1.34
CA SER A 130 9.47 -0.38 2.66
C SER A 130 10.88 -0.81 3.14
N SER A 131 11.89 -0.87 2.26
CA SER A 131 13.28 -1.23 2.64
C SER A 131 14.27 -0.07 2.56
N ALA A 132 14.20 0.77 1.52
CA ALA A 132 15.08 1.94 1.38
C ALA A 132 14.70 3.06 2.37
N ASN A 133 13.40 3.25 2.67
CA ASN A 133 12.96 4.28 3.61
C ASN A 133 13.29 3.97 5.07
N LYS A 134 13.64 2.73 5.43
CA LYS A 134 14.12 2.45 6.80
C LYS A 134 15.46 3.15 7.08
N ALA A 135 16.37 3.13 6.10
CA ALA A 135 17.67 3.80 6.21
C ALA A 135 17.52 5.33 6.12
N LEU A 136 16.63 5.82 5.23
CA LEU A 136 16.35 7.25 5.10
C LEU A 136 15.56 7.80 6.29
N GLY A 137 14.60 7.05 6.81
CA GLY A 137 13.82 7.38 8.02
C GLY A 137 14.70 7.52 9.27
N ALA A 138 15.73 6.68 9.42
CA ALA A 138 16.74 6.83 10.47
C ALA A 138 17.57 8.12 10.33
N THR A 139 17.71 8.63 9.11
CA THR A 139 18.39 9.90 8.83
C THR A 139 17.47 11.09 9.07
N SER A 140 16.20 11.01 8.65
CA SER A 140 15.19 12.02 8.96
C SER A 140 14.90 12.12 10.47
N ALA A 141 14.90 11.00 11.20
CA ALA A 141 14.79 11.00 12.67
C ALA A 141 15.96 11.72 13.34
N ARG A 142 17.19 11.55 12.82
CA ARG A 142 18.35 12.33 13.27
C ARG A 142 18.19 13.82 12.94
N ALA A 143 17.72 14.16 11.74
CA ALA A 143 17.43 15.56 11.40
C ALA A 143 16.37 16.19 12.33
N ALA A 144 15.35 15.43 12.74
CA ALA A 144 14.36 15.89 13.71
C ALA A 144 14.98 16.16 15.08
N SER A 145 15.90 15.32 15.56
CA SER A 145 16.56 15.50 16.86
C SER A 145 17.43 16.77 16.96
N VAL A 146 17.87 17.31 15.83
CA VAL A 146 18.69 18.53 15.76
C VAL A 146 17.83 19.81 15.74
N HIS A 147 16.54 19.70 15.43
CA HIS A 147 15.61 20.84 15.38
C HIS A 147 14.53 20.71 16.47
N PRO A 148 14.65 21.42 17.62
CA PRO A 148 13.73 21.25 18.76
C PRO A 148 12.24 21.38 18.39
N GLY A 149 11.88 22.34 17.54
CA GLY A 149 10.51 22.52 17.08
C GLY A 149 9.98 21.38 16.21
N LEU A 150 10.84 20.74 15.40
CA LEU A 150 10.47 19.55 14.62
C LEU A 150 10.39 18.32 15.53
N ALA A 151 11.33 18.16 16.46
CA ALA A 151 11.34 17.06 17.42
C ALA A 151 10.04 16.99 18.22
N ASP A 152 9.54 18.13 18.73
CA ASP A 152 8.29 18.17 19.49
C ASP A 152 7.06 17.83 18.64
N LEU A 153 6.99 18.33 17.40
CA LEU A 153 5.89 18.02 16.49
C LEU A 153 5.88 16.53 16.12
N VAL A 154 7.04 15.98 15.76
CA VAL A 154 7.21 14.56 15.43
C VAL A 154 6.85 13.69 16.64
N ARG A 155 7.30 14.05 17.84
CA ARG A 155 6.96 13.31 19.06
C ARG A 155 5.45 13.30 19.30
N LYS A 156 4.78 14.45 19.22
CA LYS A 156 3.32 14.54 19.38
C LYS A 156 2.57 13.73 18.32
N GLU A 157 3.06 13.74 17.08
CA GLU A 157 2.49 12.96 15.98
C GLU A 157 2.61 11.46 16.25
N GLN A 158 3.79 10.99 16.64
CA GLN A 158 4.05 9.59 16.96
C GLN A 158 3.25 9.11 18.17
N ASP A 159 3.14 9.93 19.22
CA ASP A 159 2.31 9.63 20.39
C ASP A 159 0.83 9.53 20.00
N SER A 160 0.36 10.43 19.14
CA SER A 160 -1.00 10.37 18.60
C SER A 160 -1.23 9.10 17.79
N LEU A 161 -0.27 8.71 16.94
CA LEU A 161 -0.34 7.49 16.13
C LEU A 161 -0.39 6.22 17.01
N LYS A 162 0.39 6.16 18.08
CA LYS A 162 0.34 5.06 19.05
C LYS A 162 -1.01 4.97 19.75
N GLN A 163 -1.56 6.10 20.21
CA GLN A 163 -2.88 6.13 20.85
C GLN A 163 -3.99 5.71 19.89
N ILE A 164 -3.99 6.23 18.65
CA ILE A 164 -4.94 5.84 17.60
C ILE A 164 -4.86 4.33 17.36
N SER A 165 -3.65 3.78 17.22
CA SER A 165 -3.44 2.35 16.97
C SER A 165 -4.00 1.48 18.10
N ALA A 166 -3.74 1.87 19.36
CA ALA A 166 -4.24 1.16 20.53
C ALA A 166 -5.77 1.20 20.62
N LEU A 167 -6.38 2.38 20.47
CA LEU A 167 -7.84 2.52 20.50
C LEU A 167 -8.52 1.76 19.36
N ARG A 168 -7.93 1.75 18.16
CA ARG A 168 -8.44 0.97 17.02
C ARG A 168 -8.39 -0.52 17.29
N ALA A 169 -7.31 -1.04 17.88
CA ALA A 169 -7.22 -2.44 18.25
C ALA A 169 -8.32 -2.80 19.27
N THR A 170 -8.55 -1.95 20.28
CA THR A 170 -9.64 -2.13 21.23
C THR A 170 -11.01 -2.13 20.56
N ALA A 171 -11.28 -1.16 19.66
CA ALA A 171 -12.55 -1.08 18.94
C ALA A 171 -12.78 -2.30 18.03
N GLN A 172 -11.73 -2.79 17.35
CA GLN A 172 -11.80 -3.99 16.51
C GLN A 172 -12.07 -5.26 17.33
N ASN A 173 -11.43 -5.39 18.50
CA ASN A 173 -11.69 -6.50 19.43
C ASN A 173 -13.13 -6.45 19.96
N ALA A 174 -13.64 -5.25 20.30
CA ALA A 174 -15.03 -5.06 20.73
C ALA A 174 -16.04 -5.43 19.63
N LEU A 175 -15.71 -5.26 18.36
CA LEU A 175 -16.56 -5.72 17.24
C LEU A 175 -16.44 -7.22 16.93
N SER A 176 -15.44 -7.89 17.53
CA SER A 176 -15.21 -9.32 17.29
C SER A 176 -16.02 -10.21 18.23
N VAL A 177 -16.51 -9.69 19.36
CA VAL A 177 -17.41 -10.37 20.29
C VAL A 177 -18.86 -10.39 19.78
N SER A 178 -19.72 -11.24 20.35
CA SER A 178 -21.11 -11.38 19.91
C SER A 178 -21.92 -10.09 20.15
N PRO A 179 -22.94 -9.78 19.33
CA PRO A 179 -23.72 -8.55 19.45
C PRO A 179 -24.30 -8.31 20.85
N GLU A 180 -24.65 -9.37 21.58
CA GLU A 180 -25.21 -9.33 22.94
C GLU A 180 -24.17 -8.91 23.99
N GLN A 181 -22.88 -9.09 23.69
CA GLN A 181 -21.75 -8.69 24.53
C GLN A 181 -21.14 -7.36 24.12
N GLN A 182 -21.60 -6.78 23.00
CA GLN A 182 -21.15 -5.47 22.56
C GLN A 182 -21.74 -4.39 23.45
N ASN A 183 -20.93 -3.40 23.80
CA ASN A 183 -21.39 -2.17 24.44
C ASN A 183 -21.34 -1.03 23.39
N PRO A 184 -22.49 -0.69 22.75
CA PRO A 184 -22.52 0.29 21.67
C PRO A 184 -22.06 1.67 22.11
N ASP A 185 -22.37 2.08 23.35
CA ASP A 185 -21.99 3.40 23.88
C ASP A 185 -20.48 3.50 24.11
N ALA A 186 -19.88 2.46 24.71
CA ALA A 186 -18.43 2.39 24.88
C ALA A 186 -17.70 2.35 23.53
N LEU A 187 -18.25 1.63 22.54
CA LEU A 187 -17.71 1.58 21.19
C LEU A 187 -17.80 2.95 20.51
N LYS A 188 -18.93 3.65 20.64
CA LYS A 188 -19.11 5.00 20.13
C LYS A 188 -18.10 5.98 20.75
N GLU A 189 -17.89 5.91 22.07
CA GLU A 189 -16.90 6.74 22.76
C GLU A 189 -15.47 6.49 22.24
N LEU A 190 -15.08 5.22 22.05
CA LEU A 190 -13.79 4.86 21.46
C LEU A 190 -13.63 5.46 20.05
N ILE A 191 -14.68 5.37 19.24
CA ILE A 191 -14.69 5.87 17.86
C ILE A 191 -14.58 7.40 17.82
N ASP A 192 -15.31 8.10 18.70
CA ASP A 192 -15.25 9.54 18.82
C ASP A 192 -13.86 10.03 19.25
N LYS A 193 -13.21 9.30 20.18
CA LYS A 193 -11.81 9.53 20.58
C LYS A 193 -10.85 9.31 19.41
N ILE A 194 -10.99 8.20 18.67
CA ILE A 194 -10.20 7.93 17.46
C ILE A 194 -10.36 9.05 16.44
N ARG A 195 -11.59 9.49 16.17
CA ARG A 195 -11.88 10.56 15.20
C ARG A 195 -11.21 11.87 15.63
N THR A 196 -11.28 12.21 16.91
CA THR A 196 -10.67 13.41 17.48
C THR A 196 -9.15 13.36 17.36
N LEU A 197 -8.52 12.26 17.77
CA LEU A 197 -7.06 12.08 17.68
C LEU A 197 -6.58 12.10 16.23
N ARG A 198 -7.33 11.52 15.27
CA ARG A 198 -6.98 11.58 13.85
C ARG A 198 -7.02 13.00 13.31
N LYS A 199 -8.02 13.80 13.69
CA LYS A 199 -8.08 15.23 13.32
C LYS A 199 -6.89 15.98 13.88
N ALA A 200 -6.58 15.80 15.17
CA ALA A 200 -5.42 16.42 15.80
C ALA A 200 -4.09 16.01 15.12
N ARG A 201 -3.93 14.72 14.80
CA ARG A 201 -2.78 14.21 14.06
C ARG A 201 -2.66 14.81 12.65
N SER A 202 -3.77 14.99 11.94
CA SER A 202 -3.76 15.63 10.62
C SER A 202 -3.24 17.07 10.70
N VAL A 203 -3.68 17.83 11.70
CA VAL A 203 -3.20 19.21 11.93
C VAL A 203 -1.69 19.23 12.19
N LEU A 204 -1.17 18.30 13.00
CA LEU A 204 0.27 18.16 13.22
C LEU A 204 1.04 17.83 11.94
N MET A 205 0.49 16.94 11.10
CA MET A 205 1.10 16.60 9.81
C MET A 205 1.13 17.77 8.84
N ASP A 206 0.04 18.55 8.78
CA ASP A 206 -0.02 19.75 7.94
C ASP A 206 0.98 20.82 8.42
N GLU A 207 1.13 20.97 9.74
CA GLU A 207 2.14 21.85 10.34
C GLU A 207 3.58 21.38 10.02
N ILE A 208 3.88 20.09 10.17
CA ILE A 208 5.18 19.51 9.81
C ILE A 208 5.47 19.74 8.32
N LYS A 209 4.50 19.49 7.44
CA LYS A 209 4.65 19.70 6.00
C LYS A 209 4.90 21.17 5.65
N SER A 210 4.18 22.09 6.29
CA SER A 210 4.34 23.53 6.04
C SER A 210 5.66 24.08 6.55
N ARG A 211 6.09 23.69 7.76
CA ARG A 211 7.29 24.24 8.42
C ARG A 211 8.57 23.50 8.04
N PHE A 212 8.46 22.21 7.72
CA PHE A 212 9.58 21.31 7.44
C PHE A 212 9.32 20.45 6.20
N PRO A 213 9.10 21.06 5.01
CA PRO A 213 8.70 20.33 3.80
C PRO A 213 9.68 19.23 3.41
N LYS A 214 11.00 19.48 3.50
CA LYS A 214 12.04 18.48 3.23
C LYS A 214 11.89 17.24 4.11
N TYR A 215 11.62 17.41 5.42
CA TYR A 215 11.39 16.28 6.32
C TYR A 215 10.13 15.49 5.90
N SER A 216 9.05 16.18 5.53
CA SER A 216 7.82 15.55 5.06
C SER A 216 8.03 14.76 3.77
N ASP A 217 8.77 15.30 2.80
CA ASP A 217 9.05 14.64 1.52
C ASP A 217 9.84 13.33 1.72
N PHE A 218 10.73 13.29 2.72
CA PHE A 218 11.52 12.10 3.02
C PHE A 218 10.78 11.06 3.86
N THR A 219 9.91 11.49 4.77
CA THR A 219 9.19 10.58 5.69
C THR A 219 7.88 10.07 5.12
N ASN A 220 7.30 10.77 4.14
CA ASN A 220 6.09 10.36 3.44
C ASN A 220 6.17 10.75 1.94
N PRO A 221 7.09 10.12 1.18
CA PRO A 221 7.23 10.39 -0.25
C PRO A 221 5.91 10.10 -0.97
N GLN A 222 5.59 10.95 -1.94
CA GLN A 222 4.40 10.78 -2.78
C GLN A 222 4.80 10.09 -4.09
N PRO A 223 3.97 9.18 -4.62
CA PRO A 223 4.23 8.57 -5.93
C PRO A 223 4.42 9.65 -7.01
N ILE A 224 5.47 9.52 -7.81
CA ILE A 224 5.73 10.41 -8.93
C ILE A 224 4.86 10.00 -10.12
N SER A 225 4.30 10.99 -10.83
CA SER A 225 3.56 10.75 -12.08
C SER A 225 4.51 10.59 -13.26
N PHE A 226 4.06 9.92 -14.32
CA PHE A 226 4.83 9.81 -15.54
C PHE A 226 5.19 11.19 -16.13
N ALA A 227 4.23 12.10 -16.22
CA ALA A 227 4.49 13.46 -16.72
C ALA A 227 5.61 14.16 -15.95
N LYS A 228 5.66 13.98 -14.62
CA LYS A 228 6.74 14.55 -13.80
C LYS A 228 8.07 13.84 -14.06
N ILE A 229 8.09 12.51 -14.27
CA ILE A 229 9.32 11.81 -14.70
C ILE A 229 9.81 12.35 -16.04
N GLN A 230 8.93 12.47 -17.04
CA GLN A 230 9.25 12.93 -18.39
C GLN A 230 9.87 14.34 -18.39
N GLN A 231 9.38 15.23 -17.52
CA GLN A 231 9.94 16.58 -17.33
C GLN A 231 11.39 16.61 -16.82
N HIS A 232 11.86 15.53 -16.18
CA HIS A 232 13.21 15.44 -15.64
C HIS A 232 14.17 14.64 -16.53
N LEU A 233 13.70 14.08 -17.65
CA LEU A 233 14.52 13.32 -18.60
C LEU A 233 15.01 14.22 -19.74
N HIS A 234 16.26 14.05 -20.16
CA HIS A 234 16.75 14.66 -21.39
C HIS A 234 16.11 14.00 -22.62
N SER A 235 16.12 14.69 -23.77
CA SER A 235 15.42 14.23 -24.99
C SER A 235 15.83 12.84 -25.48
N SER A 236 17.08 12.43 -25.26
CA SER A 236 17.61 11.10 -25.61
C SER A 236 17.56 10.07 -24.48
N GLU A 237 16.88 10.37 -23.37
CA GLU A 237 16.82 9.49 -22.20
C GLU A 237 15.46 8.83 -22.03
N ALA A 238 15.49 7.63 -21.45
CA ALA A 238 14.32 6.90 -20.99
C ALA A 238 14.60 6.29 -19.63
N MET A 239 13.62 6.33 -18.74
CA MET A 239 13.68 5.64 -17.46
C MET A 239 13.11 4.23 -17.63
N LEU A 240 13.89 3.22 -17.26
CA LEU A 240 13.44 1.84 -17.12
C LEU A 240 13.13 1.56 -15.65
N ALA A 241 11.88 1.19 -15.35
CA ALA A 241 11.45 0.81 -14.02
C ALA A 241 11.04 -0.66 -14.01
N VAL A 242 11.70 -1.48 -13.18
CA VAL A 242 11.47 -2.94 -13.09
C VAL A 242 11.13 -3.31 -11.66
N PHE A 243 9.91 -3.81 -11.45
CA PHE A 243 9.37 -4.08 -10.12
C PHE A 243 8.84 -5.51 -10.00
N PRO A 244 9.66 -6.44 -9.47
CA PRO A 244 9.21 -7.78 -9.14
C PRO A 244 8.36 -7.81 -7.87
N THR A 245 7.16 -8.39 -7.96
CA THR A 245 6.30 -8.77 -6.84
C THR A 245 6.51 -10.25 -6.48
N SER A 246 5.63 -10.82 -5.66
CA SER A 246 5.64 -12.25 -5.34
C SER A 246 5.59 -13.13 -6.59
N GLU A 247 4.65 -12.85 -7.51
CA GLU A 247 4.32 -13.69 -8.67
C GLU A 247 4.62 -13.06 -10.04
N HIS A 248 4.68 -11.72 -10.13
CA HIS A 248 4.78 -11.01 -11.41
C HIS A 248 5.89 -9.95 -11.38
N THR A 249 6.41 -9.60 -12.54
CA THR A 249 7.34 -8.47 -12.69
C THR A 249 6.74 -7.43 -13.60
N TYR A 250 6.61 -6.22 -13.07
CA TYR A 250 6.05 -5.07 -13.77
C TYR A 250 7.17 -4.21 -14.33
N VAL A 251 7.09 -3.89 -15.62
CA VAL A 251 8.16 -3.17 -16.34
C VAL A 251 7.57 -1.97 -17.07
N TRP A 252 8.14 -0.79 -16.83
CA TRP A 252 7.83 0.43 -17.57
C TRP A 252 9.08 0.95 -18.26
N ALA A 253 8.94 1.31 -19.54
CA ALA A 253 9.89 2.18 -20.23
C ALA A 253 9.22 3.54 -20.46
N ILE A 254 9.77 4.57 -19.81
CA ILE A 254 9.23 5.92 -19.77
C ILE A 254 10.18 6.83 -20.56
N PRO A 255 9.90 7.15 -21.83
CA PRO A 255 10.73 8.07 -22.61
C PRO A 255 10.51 9.51 -22.17
N SER A 256 11.46 10.40 -22.47
CA SER A 256 11.34 11.85 -22.24
C SER A 256 10.10 12.51 -22.85
N SER A 257 9.58 11.94 -23.95
CA SER A 257 8.31 12.32 -24.56
C SER A 257 7.68 11.13 -25.29
N GLY A 258 6.36 11.16 -25.47
CA GLY A 258 5.63 10.11 -26.19
C GLY A 258 5.09 8.99 -25.29
N PRO A 259 4.62 7.88 -25.91
CA PRO A 259 3.90 6.83 -25.22
C PRO A 259 4.82 6.01 -24.32
N ILE A 260 4.26 5.60 -23.18
CA ILE A 260 4.94 4.76 -22.19
C ILE A 260 4.68 3.31 -22.54
N SER A 261 5.73 2.49 -22.55
CA SER A 261 5.59 1.05 -22.74
C SER A 261 5.46 0.37 -21.39
N PHE A 262 4.39 -0.40 -21.19
CA PHE A 262 4.12 -1.15 -19.97
C PHE A 262 4.02 -2.64 -20.27
N ASN A 263 4.71 -3.47 -19.49
CA ASN A 263 4.68 -4.92 -19.63
C ASN A 263 4.61 -5.61 -18.27
N VAL A 264 3.92 -6.75 -18.22
CA VAL A 264 3.79 -7.58 -17.01
C VAL A 264 4.22 -9.01 -17.31
N LEU A 265 5.36 -9.40 -16.75
CA LEU A 265 5.97 -10.72 -16.90
C LEU A 265 5.46 -11.68 -15.82
N ASN A 266 5.30 -12.95 -16.17
CA ASN A 266 4.98 -14.03 -15.23
C ASN A 266 6.27 -14.55 -14.56
N LEU A 267 7.00 -13.65 -13.92
CA LEU A 267 8.23 -13.92 -13.17
C LEU A 267 8.11 -13.26 -11.81
N GLY A 268 8.21 -14.06 -10.75
CA GLY A 268 8.20 -13.56 -9.39
C GLY A 268 9.58 -13.06 -8.95
N LYS A 269 9.64 -12.43 -7.78
CA LYS A 269 10.90 -11.96 -7.17
C LYS A 269 11.96 -13.05 -7.04
N ASN A 270 11.55 -14.27 -6.70
CA ASN A 270 12.47 -15.40 -6.57
C ASN A 270 13.05 -15.81 -7.93
N ASP A 271 12.28 -15.75 -9.00
CA ASP A 271 12.73 -16.08 -10.36
C ASP A 271 13.71 -15.02 -10.86
N VAL A 272 13.36 -13.74 -10.69
CA VAL A 272 14.26 -12.63 -11.02
C VAL A 272 15.56 -12.71 -10.23
N GLN A 273 15.51 -13.06 -8.94
CA GLN A 273 16.70 -13.23 -8.12
C GLN A 273 17.61 -14.36 -8.65
N LYS A 274 17.04 -15.49 -9.08
CA LYS A 274 17.81 -16.58 -9.71
C LYS A 274 18.49 -16.10 -11.00
N ILE A 275 17.74 -15.45 -11.89
CA ILE A 275 18.27 -14.90 -13.15
C ILE A 275 19.44 -13.94 -12.89
N VAL A 276 19.30 -13.02 -11.93
CA VAL A 276 20.37 -12.07 -11.56
C VAL A 276 21.59 -12.80 -11.00
N LEU A 277 21.39 -13.83 -10.18
CA LEU A 277 22.50 -14.62 -9.63
C LEU A 277 23.28 -15.35 -10.73
N ASP A 278 22.59 -15.92 -11.72
CA ASP A 278 23.24 -16.62 -12.82
C ASP A 278 23.96 -15.66 -13.77
N LEU A 279 23.38 -14.51 -14.09
CA LEU A 279 24.06 -13.43 -14.83
C LEU A 279 25.34 -12.97 -14.12
N ARG A 280 25.30 -12.80 -12.80
CA ARG A 280 26.49 -12.39 -12.01
C ARG A 280 27.60 -13.44 -12.02
N LYS A 281 27.27 -14.74 -12.12
CA LYS A 281 28.30 -15.79 -12.26
C LYS A 281 29.01 -15.68 -13.61
N GLY A 282 28.25 -15.50 -14.69
CA GLY A 282 28.81 -15.34 -16.05
C GLY A 282 29.71 -14.10 -16.18
N LEU A 283 29.32 -12.98 -15.56
CA LEU A 283 30.14 -11.76 -15.56
C LEU A 283 31.39 -11.85 -14.66
N ARG A 284 31.41 -12.76 -13.67
CA ARG A 284 32.56 -12.98 -12.80
C ARG A 284 33.61 -13.91 -13.41
N SER A 285 33.21 -14.87 -14.25
CA SER A 285 34.19 -15.76 -14.89
C SER A 285 35.06 -15.05 -15.94
N GLU A 286 34.61 -13.94 -16.52
CA GLU A 286 35.41 -13.16 -17.48
C GLU A 286 36.47 -12.24 -16.84
N THR A 287 36.44 -12.03 -15.51
CA THR A 287 37.35 -11.09 -14.83
C THR A 287 38.51 -11.75 -14.08
N GLU A 288 38.52 -13.07 -13.87
CA GLU A 288 39.63 -13.77 -13.20
C GLU A 288 40.75 -14.23 -14.14
N ASP A 289 40.54 -14.26 -15.46
CA ASP A 289 41.57 -14.74 -16.42
C ASP A 289 42.49 -13.64 -16.99
N ILE A 290 42.31 -12.37 -16.60
CA ILE A 290 43.08 -11.25 -17.18
C ILE A 290 44.39 -10.96 -16.40
N TRP A 291 44.61 -11.57 -15.22
CA TRP A 291 45.80 -11.31 -14.38
C TRP A 291 46.73 -12.52 -14.18
N ARG A 292 46.65 -13.57 -15.02
CA ARG A 292 47.52 -14.75 -14.90
C ARG A 292 48.68 -14.85 -15.89
N TYR A 293 48.94 -13.81 -16.68
CA TYR A 293 50.16 -13.71 -17.49
C TYR A 293 50.73 -12.29 -17.49
N SER A 294 51.56 -11.99 -16.49
CA SER A 294 52.59 -10.96 -16.53
C SER A 294 53.69 -11.30 -15.54
#